data_AF-A0A7X6HUD6-F1
#
_entry.id   AF-A0A7X6HUD6-F1
#
_cell.length_a   1.000
_cell.length_b   1.000
_cell.length_c   1.000
_cell.angle_alpha   90.00
_cell.angle_beta   90.00
_cell.angle_gamma   90.00
#
_symmetry.space_group_name_H-M   'P 1'
#
loop_
_entity.id
_entity.type
_entity.pdbx_description
1 polymer ?
#
loop_
_entity_poly.entity_id
_entity_poly.type
_entity_poly.pdbx_seq_one_letter_code
_entity_poly.pdbx_strand_id
1 'polypeptide(L)'
;MSEISADRILQIKAIVDRYENLKCVECARDIEDYLISQGIHGKRIKLYTGEAIGWNSKIYDDSVPGEAISFNGRHEAIAIYLNNVETVFDNHHSDGLPRDEWMANLQFHDKIFNNQQFQIKEEEF
;
A
#
# COMPACT_ATOMS: atom_id res chain seq x y z
N MET A 1 -11.34 -11.29 18.05
CA MET A 1 -11.28 -10.89 16.63
C MET A 1 -11.57 -12.13 15.81
N SER A 2 -12.57 -12.09 14.94
CA SER A 2 -12.84 -13.20 14.01
C SER A 2 -11.76 -13.24 12.94
N GLU A 3 -11.15 -14.41 12.75
CA GLU A 3 -10.19 -14.65 11.68
C GLU A 3 -10.84 -14.36 10.31
N ILE A 4 -10.15 -13.61 9.44
CA ILE A 4 -10.62 -13.33 8.09
C ILE A 4 -10.54 -14.64 7.29
N SER A 5 -11.65 -15.04 6.65
CA SER A 5 -11.68 -16.29 5.90
C SER A 5 -10.79 -16.25 4.65
N ALA A 6 -10.32 -17.42 4.21
CA ALA A 6 -9.51 -17.55 3.00
C ALA A 6 -10.21 -16.98 1.76
N ASP A 7 -11.52 -17.17 1.62
CA ASP A 7 -12.31 -16.60 0.51
C ASP A 7 -12.26 -15.08 0.48
N ARG A 8 -12.25 -14.44 1.65
CA ARG A 8 -12.17 -12.97 1.72
C ARG A 8 -10.79 -12.47 1.31
N ILE A 9 -9.73 -13.20 1.66
CA ILE A 9 -8.35 -12.90 1.22
C ILE A 9 -8.22 -13.09 -0.29
N LEU A 10 -8.80 -14.15 -0.85
CA LEU A 10 -8.83 -14.37 -2.30
C LEU A 10 -9.54 -13.23 -3.05
N GLN A 11 -10.59 -12.66 -2.46
CA GLN A 11 -11.27 -11.51 -3.06
C GLN A 11 -10.42 -10.23 -3.02
N ILE A 12 -9.62 -10.01 -1.98
CA ILE A 12 -8.66 -8.88 -1.94
C ILE A 12 -7.62 -9.05 -3.04
N LYS A 13 -7.05 -10.26 -3.19
CA LYS A 13 -6.11 -10.58 -4.29
C LYS A 13 -6.72 -10.28 -5.65
N ALA A 14 -7.93 -10.76 -5.89
CA ALA A 14 -8.65 -10.52 -7.13
C ALA A 14 -8.95 -9.03 -7.38
N ILE A 15 -9.10 -8.20 -6.33
CA ILE A 15 -9.21 -6.75 -6.47
C ILE A 15 -7.87 -6.17 -6.93
N VAL A 16 -6.78 -6.50 -6.23
CA VAL A 16 -5.42 -6.01 -6.50
C VAL A 16 -5.01 -6.33 -7.94
N ASP A 17 -5.22 -7.57 -8.39
CA ASP A 17 -4.81 -8.04 -9.72
C ASP A 17 -5.47 -7.29 -10.90
N ARG A 18 -6.47 -6.43 -10.64
CA ARG A 18 -7.09 -5.56 -11.66
C ARG A 18 -6.32 -4.27 -11.92
N TYR A 19 -5.38 -3.92 -11.05
CA TYR A 19 -4.71 -2.63 -11.08
C TYR A 19 -3.26 -2.76 -11.55
N GLU A 20 -2.93 -1.95 -12.54
CA GLU A 20 -1.58 -1.83 -13.06
C GLU A 20 -0.73 -0.87 -12.21
N ASN A 21 0.51 -0.64 -12.65
CA ASN A 21 1.38 0.37 -12.04
C ASN A 21 0.72 1.75 -11.98
N LEU A 22 1.04 2.56 -10.97
CA LEU A 22 0.52 3.91 -10.75
C LEU A 22 -0.98 4.00 -10.38
N LYS A 23 -1.63 2.87 -10.06
CA LYS A 23 -3.06 2.80 -9.71
C LYS A 23 -3.33 2.51 -8.23
N CYS A 24 -2.41 2.91 -7.36
CA CYS A 24 -2.49 2.66 -5.93
C CYS A 24 -3.74 3.29 -5.27
N VAL A 25 -4.17 4.48 -5.71
CA VAL A 25 -5.32 5.18 -5.13
C VAL A 25 -6.64 4.46 -5.44
N GLU A 26 -6.85 4.06 -6.70
CA GLU A 26 -8.03 3.32 -7.12
C GLU A 26 -8.04 1.90 -6.50
N CYS A 27 -6.89 1.23 -6.46
CA CYS A 27 -6.74 -0.07 -5.81
C CYS A 27 -7.09 0.00 -4.32
N ALA A 28 -6.49 0.93 -3.58
CA ALA A 28 -6.75 1.09 -2.15
C ALA A 28 -8.23 1.39 -1.87
N ARG A 29 -8.87 2.22 -2.71
CA ARG A 29 -10.30 2.51 -2.59
C ARG A 29 -11.17 1.26 -2.77
N ASP A 30 -10.92 0.45 -3.80
CA ASP A 30 -11.75 -0.73 -4.04
C ASP A 30 -11.54 -1.81 -2.97
N ILE A 31 -10.34 -1.93 -2.41
CA ILE A 31 -10.09 -2.81 -1.26
C ILE A 31 -10.83 -2.29 -0.02
N GLU A 32 -10.75 -0.99 0.27
CA GLU A 32 -11.46 -0.33 1.39
C GLU A 32 -12.97 -0.54 1.28
N ASP A 33 -13.57 -0.21 0.13
CA ASP A 33 -15.01 -0.37 -0.13
C ASP A 33 -15.44 -1.85 0.07
N TYR A 34 -14.62 -2.79 -0.41
CA TYR A 34 -14.86 -4.22 -0.20
C TYR A 34 -14.82 -4.58 1.29
N LEU A 35 -13.78 -4.20 2.02
CA LEU A 35 -13.62 -4.54 3.44
C LEU A 35 -14.76 -3.95 4.29
N ILE A 36 -15.14 -2.70 4.04
CA ILE A 36 -16.29 -2.05 4.69
C ILE A 36 -17.57 -2.86 4.41
N SER A 37 -17.79 -3.30 3.17
CA SER A 37 -18.97 -4.12 2.81
C SER A 37 -19.01 -5.46 3.55
N GLN A 38 -17.84 -5.99 3.95
CA GLN A 38 -17.70 -7.24 4.70
C GLN A 38 -17.72 -7.03 6.22
N GLY A 39 -17.83 -5.78 6.70
CA GLY A 39 -17.70 -5.43 8.11
C GLY A 39 -16.31 -5.73 8.67
N ILE A 40 -15.27 -5.66 7.84
CA ILE A 40 -13.88 -5.84 8.26
C ILE A 40 -13.27 -4.47 8.50
N HIS A 41 -12.79 -4.27 9.73
CA HIS A 41 -12.00 -3.11 10.09
C HIS A 41 -10.63 -3.13 9.44
N GLY A 42 -10.17 -1.95 9.04
CA GLY A 42 -8.86 -1.77 8.45
C GLY A 42 -8.46 -0.31 8.47
N LYS A 43 -7.32 -0.06 7.84
CA LYS A 43 -6.71 1.26 7.79
C LYS A 43 -6.24 1.55 6.38
N ARG A 44 -6.52 2.75 5.89
CA ARG A 44 -5.88 3.30 4.71
C ARG A 44 -4.60 4.01 5.10
N ILE A 45 -3.48 3.57 4.52
CA ILE A 45 -2.16 4.18 4.70
C ILE A 45 -1.89 5.05 3.48
N LYS A 46 -1.57 6.31 3.72
CA LYS A 46 -1.15 7.27 2.68
C LYS A 46 0.27 7.71 2.98
N LEU A 47 1.15 7.50 2.00
CA LEU A 47 2.54 7.91 2.05
C LEU A 47 2.77 9.14 1.20
N TYR A 48 3.57 10.06 1.72
CA TYR A 48 4.00 11.25 1.00
C TYR A 48 5.52 11.42 1.14
N THR A 49 6.20 11.70 0.03
CA THR A 49 7.61 12.11 0.06
C THR A 49 7.78 13.58 0.47
N GLY A 50 6.69 14.35 0.49
CA GLY A 50 6.68 15.80 0.71
C GLY A 50 6.80 16.62 -0.56
N GLU A 51 7.11 16.00 -1.70
CA GLU A 51 7.37 16.68 -2.98
C GLU A 51 6.59 16.05 -4.13
N ALA A 52 5.80 16.85 -4.84
CA ALA A 52 4.98 16.38 -5.96
C ALA A 52 5.70 16.38 -7.31
N ILE A 53 6.87 17.01 -7.39
CA ILE A 53 7.70 17.13 -8.60
C ILE A 53 9.18 16.87 -8.29
N GLY A 54 9.99 16.67 -9.33
CA GLY A 54 11.43 16.45 -9.18
C GLY A 54 11.78 15.03 -8.77
N TRP A 55 12.94 14.84 -8.16
CA TRP A 55 13.48 13.50 -7.90
C TRP A 55 12.73 12.79 -6.77
N ASN A 56 12.26 13.55 -5.77
CA ASN A 56 11.44 13.04 -4.68
C ASN A 56 9.99 12.75 -5.08
N SER A 57 9.53 13.13 -6.28
CA SER A 57 8.18 12.73 -6.72
C SER A 57 8.12 11.27 -7.18
N LYS A 58 9.27 10.60 -7.32
CA LYS A 58 9.34 9.21 -7.74
C LYS A 58 9.47 8.29 -6.55
N ILE A 59 8.53 7.36 -6.43
CA ILE A 59 8.60 6.27 -5.45
C ILE A 59 8.89 4.99 -6.23
N TYR A 60 9.78 4.17 -5.69
CA TYR A 60 10.13 2.85 -6.21
C TYR A 60 9.83 1.80 -5.16
N ASP A 61 9.64 0.56 -5.59
CA ASP A 61 9.56 -0.60 -4.72
C ASP A 61 10.66 -1.59 -5.12
N ASP A 62 11.57 -1.90 -4.20
CA ASP A 62 12.72 -2.78 -4.47
C ASP A 62 12.30 -4.24 -4.78
N SER A 63 11.08 -4.64 -4.41
CA SER A 63 10.52 -5.95 -4.73
C SER A 63 9.78 -6.00 -6.07
N VAL A 64 9.46 -4.83 -6.65
CA VAL A 64 8.78 -4.69 -7.95
C VAL A 64 9.81 -4.24 -9.00
N PRO A 65 10.25 -5.13 -9.89
CA PRO A 65 11.23 -4.75 -10.90
C PRO A 65 10.65 -3.73 -11.88
N GLY A 66 11.41 -2.68 -12.18
CA GLY A 66 11.12 -1.78 -13.29
C GLY A 66 11.09 -0.30 -12.93
N GLU A 67 10.04 0.38 -13.39
CA GLU A 67 9.87 1.82 -13.27
C GLU A 67 9.33 2.24 -11.89
N ALA A 68 9.28 3.55 -11.66
CA ALA A 68 8.68 4.09 -10.44
C ALA A 68 7.21 3.67 -10.31
N ILE A 69 6.78 3.37 -9.08
CA ILE A 69 5.39 3.05 -8.71
C ILE A 69 4.54 4.29 -8.44
N SER A 70 5.19 5.45 -8.38
CA SER A 70 4.56 6.76 -8.29
C SER A 70 5.42 7.82 -8.95
N PHE A 71 4.79 8.82 -9.55
CA PHE A 71 5.45 9.98 -10.15
C PHE A 71 5.08 11.32 -9.50
N ASN A 72 4.23 11.29 -8.47
CA ASN A 72 3.71 12.49 -7.80
C ASN A 72 4.02 12.53 -6.28
N GLY A 73 4.94 11.66 -5.83
CA GLY A 73 5.38 11.58 -4.44
C GLY A 73 4.37 10.97 -3.49
N ARG A 74 3.38 10.24 -4.01
CA ARG A 74 2.28 9.64 -3.22
C ARG A 74 2.14 8.15 -3.49
N HIS A 75 1.89 7.38 -2.45
CA HIS A 75 1.52 5.97 -2.56
C HIS A 75 0.47 5.63 -1.51
N GLU A 76 -0.48 4.77 -1.85
CA GLU A 76 -1.59 4.42 -0.95
C GLU A 76 -1.79 2.90 -0.89
N ALA A 77 -2.13 2.41 0.29
CA ALA A 77 -2.31 0.99 0.57
C ALA A 77 -3.37 0.78 1.66
N ILE A 78 -3.84 -0.45 1.80
CA ILE A 78 -4.76 -0.87 2.86
C ILE A 78 -4.08 -1.86 3.80
N ALA A 79 -4.16 -1.60 5.09
CA ALA A 79 -3.71 -2.48 6.15
C ALA A 79 -4.89 -3.13 6.89
N ILE A 80 -4.76 -4.42 7.14
CA ILE A 80 -5.68 -5.20 7.99
C ILE A 80 -4.88 -6.15 8.87
N TYR A 81 -5.46 -6.58 9.99
CA TYR A 81 -4.84 -7.61 10.83
C TYR A 81 -5.23 -9.01 10.37
N LEU A 82 -4.25 -9.78 9.90
CA LEU A 82 -4.36 -11.21 9.60
C LEU A 82 -3.54 -11.99 10.62
N ASN A 83 -4.18 -12.85 11.42
CA ASN A 83 -3.49 -13.67 12.42
C ASN A 83 -2.57 -12.85 13.36
N ASN A 84 -3.05 -11.68 13.79
CA ASN A 84 -2.33 -10.69 14.61
C ASN A 84 -1.10 -10.04 13.95
N VAL A 85 -0.95 -10.18 12.64
CA VAL A 85 0.05 -9.47 11.83
C VAL A 85 -0.65 -8.37 11.04
N GLU A 86 -0.14 -7.14 11.09
CA GLU A 86 -0.63 -6.06 10.23
C GLU A 86 -0.09 -6.32 8.81
N THR A 87 -0.99 -6.76 7.93
CA THR A 87 -0.71 -7.07 6.53
C THR A 87 -1.21 -5.93 5.65
N VAL A 88 -0.33 -5.42 4.80
CA VAL A 88 -0.55 -4.30 3.88
C VAL A 88 -0.72 -4.83 2.46
N PHE A 89 -1.77 -4.36 1.78
CA PHE A 89 -2.07 -4.64 0.39
C PHE A 89 -2.04 -3.34 -0.42
N ASP A 90 -1.37 -3.36 -1.57
CA ASP A 90 -1.42 -2.31 -2.58
C ASP A 90 -1.52 -2.92 -3.99
N ASN A 91 -1.49 -2.09 -5.03
CA ASN A 91 -1.61 -2.54 -6.43
C ASN A 91 -0.43 -3.41 -6.94
N HIS A 92 0.61 -3.65 -6.13
CA HIS A 92 1.74 -4.50 -6.49
C HIS A 92 1.88 -5.75 -5.60
N HIS A 93 1.25 -5.76 -4.43
CA HIS A 93 1.37 -6.83 -3.44
C HIS A 93 0.02 -7.50 -3.18
N SER A 94 -0.45 -8.32 -4.13
CA SER A 94 -1.74 -9.03 -3.98
C SER A 94 -1.74 -10.03 -2.83
N ASP A 95 -0.61 -10.68 -2.57
CA ASP A 95 -0.43 -11.56 -1.40
C ASP A 95 -0.38 -10.81 -0.06
N GLY A 96 -0.23 -9.48 -0.11
CA GLY A 96 0.02 -8.63 1.02
C GLY A 96 1.41 -8.84 1.61
N LEU A 97 1.90 -7.84 2.34
CA LEU A 97 3.18 -7.90 3.05
C LEU A 97 3.00 -7.47 4.51
N PRO A 98 3.79 -8.01 5.46
CA PRO A 98 3.92 -7.38 6.76
C PRO A 98 4.29 -5.91 6.59
N ARG A 99 3.69 -5.03 7.40
CA ARG A 99 3.90 -3.57 7.29
C ARG A 99 5.37 -3.16 7.22
N ASP A 100 6.21 -3.73 8.08
CA ASP A 100 7.63 -3.37 8.15
C ASP A 100 8.37 -3.76 6.86
N GLU A 101 8.01 -4.89 6.26
CA GLU A 101 8.57 -5.35 4.99
C GLU A 101 8.13 -4.44 3.84
N TRP A 102 6.83 -4.10 3.79
CA TRP A 102 6.30 -3.15 2.81
C TRP A 102 7.01 -1.79 2.89
N MET A 103 7.17 -1.22 4.09
CA MET A 103 7.88 0.05 4.27
C MET A 103 9.38 -0.02 3.93
N ALA A 104 10.01 -1.18 4.13
CA ALA A 104 11.41 -1.39 3.82
C ALA A 104 11.67 -1.39 2.31
N ASN A 105 10.75 -1.95 1.52
CA ASN A 105 10.86 -2.03 0.05
C ASN A 105 10.73 -0.67 -0.64
N LEU A 106 9.97 0.27 -0.05
CA LEU A 106 9.65 1.54 -0.70
C LEU A 106 10.80 2.54 -0.63
N GLN A 107 11.27 3.03 -1.77
CA GLN A 107 12.36 4.01 -1.86
C GLN A 107 11.93 5.30 -2.56
N PHE A 108 12.56 6.40 -2.18
CA PHE A 108 12.58 7.65 -2.95
C PHE A 108 13.96 8.31 -2.77
N HIS A 109 14.28 9.30 -3.60
CA HIS A 109 15.63 9.87 -3.68
C HIS A 109 16.18 10.29 -2.30
N ASP A 110 15.49 11.16 -1.57
CA ASP A 110 15.99 11.65 -0.29
C ASP A 110 15.95 10.62 0.85
N LYS A 111 15.16 9.54 0.74
CA LYS A 111 15.28 8.40 1.66
C LYS A 111 16.67 7.77 1.55
N ILE A 112 17.16 7.60 0.33
CA ILE A 112 18.45 6.97 0.04
C ILE A 112 19.61 7.92 0.38
N PHE A 113 19.55 9.17 -0.08
CA PHE A 113 20.70 10.08 -0.02
C PHE A 113 20.72 10.99 1.21
N ASN A 114 19.56 11.27 1.80
CA ASN A 114 19.40 12.26 2.86
C ASN A 114 18.71 11.69 4.12
N ASN A 115 18.50 10.37 4.18
CA ASN A 115 17.86 9.65 5.29
C ASN A 115 16.45 10.19 5.64
N GLN A 116 15.76 10.81 4.67
CA GLN A 116 14.40 11.29 4.85
C GLN A 116 13.43 10.12 4.98
N GLN A 117 12.41 10.26 5.81
CA GLN A 117 11.33 9.28 5.94
C GLN A 117 10.08 9.73 5.19
N PHE A 118 9.23 8.78 4.79
CA PHE A 118 7.88 9.11 4.31
C PHE A 118 7.10 9.84 5.41
N GLN A 119 6.31 10.83 5.00
CA GLN A 119 5.25 11.37 5.83
C GLN A 119 4.05 10.41 5.70
N ILE A 120 3.55 9.92 6.83
CA ILE A 120 2.52 8.88 6.87
C ILE A 120 1.24 9.46 7.43
N LYS A 121 0.12 9.24 6.74
CA LYS A 121 -1.23 9.48 7.25
C LYS A 121 -2.01 8.19 7.25
N GLU A 122 -2.74 7.96 8.33
CA GLU A 122 -3.51 6.74 8.55
C GLU A 122 -4.98 7.10 8.85
N GLU A 123 -5.89 6.40 8.19
CA GLU A 123 -7.34 6.61 8.32
C GLU A 123 -8.00 5.24 8.56
N GLU A 124 -8.56 5.05 9.76
CA GLU A 124 -9.29 3.83 10.15
C GLU A 124 -10.69 3.83 9.54
N PHE A 125 -11.23 2.63 9.26
CA PHE A 125 -12.61 2.43 8.80
C PHE A 125 -13.29 1.17 9.41
#